data_AF-A0AAV4L717-F1
#
_entry.id   AF-A0AAV4L717-F1
#
_cell.length_a   1.000
_cell.length_b   1.000
_cell.length_c   1.000
_cell.angle_alpha   90.00
_cell.angle_beta   90.00
_cell.angle_gamma   90.00
#
_symmetry.space_group_name_H-M   'P 1'
#
loop_
_entity.id
_entity.type
_entity.pdbx_description
1 polymer ?
#
loop_
_entity_poly.entity_id
_entity_poly.type
_entity_poly.pdbx_seq_one_letter_code
_entity_poly.pdbx_strand_id
1 'polypeptide(L)'
;MLNGARDGEGDPVSLAIQRTATFARRKIFLVSTPTLQGLSRIEMEYEHSDQRQFHVPCPHCGEMQVLVWSQVCFDDAKGAFYKCISCSQRIDEFAKTEMLKNGTWIAKHSDRSVAGFHLSSLYSPVGWFSWQQAVVNFKQAQKNETLLKVWVNTTLGEPWVDRGESPDWERLYERAEEYPRGVVPDGGLILTAGVDVQKDRVECEIVAWGVGKES
;
A
#
# COMPACT_ATOMS: atom_id res chain seq x y z
N MET A 1 3.72 -4.63 16.19
CA MET A 1 2.41 -4.75 16.85
C MET A 1 2.07 -3.40 17.49
N LEU A 2 1.29 -2.55 16.81
CA LEU A 2 0.82 -1.25 17.34
C LEU A 2 -0.71 -1.19 17.50
N ASN A 3 -1.43 -2.28 17.17
CA ASN A 3 -2.89 -2.30 17.21
C ASN A 3 -3.35 -3.09 18.42
N GLY A 4 -3.65 -2.39 19.51
CA GLY A 4 -4.18 -2.98 20.74
C GLY A 4 -4.72 -1.91 21.66
N ALA A 5 -5.85 -1.29 21.30
CA ALA A 5 -6.66 -0.60 22.29
C ALA A 5 -7.21 -1.67 23.25
N ARG A 6 -6.78 -1.63 24.51
CA ARG A 6 -7.44 -2.34 25.62
C ARG A 6 -8.45 -1.38 26.24
N ASP A 7 -9.61 -1.91 26.59
CA ASP A 7 -10.81 -1.22 27.07
C ASP A 7 -10.55 0.05 27.91
N GLY A 8 -11.09 1.19 27.45
CA GLY A 8 -11.30 2.42 28.24
C GLY A 8 -10.07 3.29 28.52
N GLU A 9 -8.85 2.75 28.44
CA GLU A 9 -7.62 3.53 28.53
C GLU A 9 -7.24 3.99 27.10
N GLY A 10 -7.15 5.31 26.86
CA GLY A 10 -6.94 5.87 25.52
C GLY A 10 -5.73 5.29 24.74
N ASP A 11 -5.59 5.68 23.47
CA ASP A 11 -4.57 5.16 22.55
C ASP A 11 -3.19 4.91 23.21
N PRO A 12 -2.67 3.66 23.22
CA PRO A 12 -1.43 3.30 23.93
C PRO A 12 -0.21 4.12 23.53
N VAL A 13 -0.14 4.54 22.25
CA VAL A 13 0.94 5.40 21.75
C VAL A 13 0.84 6.78 22.40
N SER A 14 -0.34 7.39 22.41
CA SER A 14 -0.60 8.65 23.11
C SER A 14 -0.25 8.57 24.60
N LEU A 15 -0.61 7.48 25.27
CA LEU A 15 -0.25 7.26 26.68
C LEU A 15 1.27 7.16 26.88
N ALA A 16 1.98 6.44 26.01
CA ALA A 16 3.43 6.33 26.05
C ALA A 16 4.12 7.69 25.83
N ILE A 17 3.61 8.50 24.90
CA ILE A 17 4.08 9.86 24.66
C ILE A 17 3.88 10.72 25.92
N GLN A 18 2.70 10.70 26.52
CA GLN A 18 2.39 11.50 27.71
C GLN A 18 3.27 11.14 28.91
N ARG A 19 3.63 9.86 29.08
CA ARG A 19 4.56 9.41 30.15
C ARG A 19 5.95 10.03 30.05
N THR A 20 6.33 10.57 28.90
CA THR A 20 7.63 11.23 28.70
C THR A 20 7.59 12.75 28.90
N ALA A 21 6.43 13.34 29.23
CA ALA A 21 6.22 14.79 29.26
C ALA A 21 7.15 15.54 30.24
N THR A 22 7.57 14.88 31.33
CA THR A 22 8.47 15.46 32.35
C THR A 22 9.91 15.60 31.89
N PHE A 23 10.31 14.99 30.77
CA PHE A 23 11.67 15.06 30.25
C PHE A 23 11.78 16.08 29.11
N ALA A 24 12.47 17.20 29.37
CA ALA A 24 12.62 18.30 28.42
C ALA A 24 13.34 17.92 27.11
N ARG A 25 14.28 16.95 27.15
CA ARG A 25 15.02 16.44 25.98
C ARG A 25 14.61 15.01 25.60
N ARG A 26 13.32 14.69 25.73
CA ARG A 26 12.79 13.38 25.30
C ARG A 26 13.00 13.16 23.80
N LYS A 27 13.22 11.89 23.43
CA LYS A 27 13.20 11.44 22.03
C LYS A 27 12.11 10.38 21.91
N ILE A 28 11.26 10.51 20.91
CA ILE A 28 10.15 9.58 20.65
C ILE A 28 10.37 9.01 19.25
N PHE A 29 10.44 7.69 19.17
CA PHE A 29 10.60 6.97 17.91
C PHE A 29 9.40 6.05 17.74
N LEU A 30 8.67 6.24 16.65
CA LEU A 30 7.60 5.33 16.23
C LEU A 30 8.15 4.50 15.08
N VAL A 31 8.25 3.19 15.28
CA VAL A 31 8.85 2.26 14.31
C VAL A 31 7.89 1.09 14.08
N SER A 32 7.45 0.93 12.84
CA SER A 32 6.60 -0.18 12.42
C SER A 32 6.57 -0.30 10.91
N THR A 33 6.05 -1.43 10.43
CA THR A 33 5.55 -1.58 9.07
C THR A 33 4.12 -1.07 8.99
N PRO A 34 3.71 -0.42 7.90
CA PRO A 34 2.31 -0.05 7.71
C PRO A 34 1.42 -1.29 7.57
N THR A 35 0.12 -1.07 7.68
CA THR A 35 -0.90 -2.14 7.66
C THR A 35 -1.88 -1.90 6.51
N LEU A 36 -3.03 -1.32 6.82
CA LEU A 36 -4.06 -0.96 5.85
C LEU A 36 -4.01 0.53 5.62
N GLN A 37 -4.08 0.94 4.36
CA GLN A 37 -4.13 2.35 3.99
C GLN A 37 -5.27 3.06 4.72
N GLY A 38 -4.98 4.22 5.31
CA GLY A 38 -5.94 5.05 6.04
C GLY A 38 -6.29 4.54 7.44
N LEU A 39 -5.88 3.32 7.80
CA LEU A 39 -6.05 2.76 9.15
C LEU A 39 -4.72 2.58 9.88
N SER A 40 -3.59 2.69 9.18
CA SER A 40 -2.30 2.42 9.77
C SER A 40 -1.77 3.63 10.53
N ARG A 41 -1.53 3.47 11.85
CA ARG A 41 -1.00 4.56 12.67
C ARG A 41 0.36 5.07 12.18
N ILE A 42 1.26 4.16 11.80
CA ILE A 42 2.60 4.55 11.35
C ILE A 42 2.55 5.28 9.99
N GLU A 43 1.58 4.94 9.13
CA GLU A 43 1.33 5.66 7.89
C GLU A 43 0.87 7.09 8.19
N MET A 44 -0.12 7.29 9.05
CA MET A 44 -0.58 8.63 9.45
C MET A 44 0.54 9.50 10.06
N GLU A 45 1.38 8.91 10.92
CA GLU A 45 2.51 9.62 11.53
C GLU A 45 3.60 9.95 10.49
N TYR A 46 3.85 9.05 9.53
CA TYR A 46 4.73 9.33 8.39
C TYR A 46 4.14 10.42 7.47
N GLU A 47 2.83 10.40 7.23
CA GLU A 47 2.12 11.40 6.45
C GLU A 47 2.20 12.81 7.06
N HIS A 48 2.29 12.92 8.39
CA HIS A 48 2.51 14.20 9.10
C HIS A 48 3.98 14.59 9.26
N SER A 49 4.92 13.72 8.87
CA SER A 49 6.37 13.97 8.95
C SER A 49 6.95 14.63 7.69
N ASP A 50 8.25 14.92 7.67
CA ASP A 50 8.98 15.41 6.50
C ASP A 50 9.19 14.37 5.37
N GLN A 51 8.73 13.13 5.56
CA GLN A 51 8.68 12.04 4.57
C GLN A 51 10.00 11.80 3.83
N ARG A 52 11.06 11.44 4.57
CA ARG A 52 12.35 11.11 3.96
C ARG A 52 12.33 9.76 3.28
N GLN A 53 12.95 9.72 2.11
CA GLN A 53 13.29 8.49 1.41
C GLN A 53 14.81 8.45 1.18
N PHE A 54 15.36 7.23 1.14
CA PHE A 54 16.79 7.04 0.91
C PHE A 54 17.07 6.92 -0.59
N HIS A 55 17.66 7.93 -1.18
CA HIS A 55 18.02 7.92 -2.59
C HIS A 55 19.41 7.30 -2.75
N VAL A 56 19.57 6.45 -3.77
CA VAL A 56 20.85 5.83 -4.12
C VAL A 56 21.23 6.17 -5.56
N PRO A 57 22.52 6.44 -5.86
CA PRO A 57 22.94 6.77 -7.21
C PRO A 57 22.86 5.54 -8.12
N CYS A 58 22.45 5.74 -9.37
CA CYS A 58 22.67 4.75 -10.41
C CYS A 58 24.19 4.59 -10.66
N PRO A 59 24.74 3.37 -10.69
CA PRO A 59 26.17 3.14 -10.94
C PRO A 59 26.60 3.54 -12.36
N HIS A 60 25.65 3.72 -13.28
CA HIS A 60 25.92 4.02 -14.69
C HIS A 60 25.78 5.50 -15.03
N CYS A 61 24.76 6.18 -14.50
CA CYS A 61 24.48 7.58 -14.84
C CYS A 61 24.49 8.54 -13.64
N GLY A 62 24.64 8.04 -12.41
CA GLY A 62 24.66 8.86 -11.19
C GLY A 62 23.30 9.39 -10.71
N GLU A 63 22.20 9.14 -11.44
CA GLU A 63 20.86 9.58 -11.03
C GLU A 63 20.49 9.09 -9.63
N MET A 64 20.03 10.01 -8.76
CA MET A 64 19.67 9.72 -7.38
C MET A 64 18.21 9.25 -7.29
N GLN A 65 18.01 7.95 -7.14
CA GLN A 65 16.70 7.31 -7.25
C GLN A 65 16.32 6.54 -5.99
N VAL A 66 15.01 6.41 -5.76
CA VAL A 66 14.45 5.52 -4.74
C VAL A 66 14.20 4.14 -5.37
N LEU A 67 14.67 3.08 -4.72
CA LEU A 67 14.38 1.71 -5.12
C LEU A 67 12.90 1.37 -4.87
N VAL A 68 12.16 1.24 -5.97
CA VAL A 68 10.74 0.86 -6.01
C VAL A 68 10.56 -0.49 -6.70
N TRP A 69 9.53 -1.22 -6.33
CA TRP A 69 9.27 -2.57 -6.85
C TRP A 69 9.09 -2.61 -8.36
N SER A 70 8.42 -1.61 -8.95
CA SER A 70 8.15 -1.52 -10.39
C SER A 70 9.41 -1.51 -11.26
N GLN A 71 10.57 -1.17 -10.68
CA GLN A 71 11.85 -1.17 -11.37
C GLN A 71 12.66 -2.46 -11.16
N VAL A 72 12.18 -3.38 -10.31
CA VAL A 72 12.76 -4.73 -10.17
C VAL A 72 12.26 -5.57 -11.33
N CYS A 73 13.16 -5.88 -12.26
CA CYS A 73 12.91 -6.76 -13.38
C CYS A 73 13.38 -8.17 -13.04
N PHE A 74 12.65 -9.18 -13.50
CA PHE A 74 13.03 -10.58 -13.34
C PHE A 74 12.68 -11.38 -14.58
N ASP A 75 13.65 -12.14 -15.05
CA ASP A 75 13.56 -13.06 -16.18
C ASP A 75 14.13 -14.40 -15.71
N ASP A 76 13.46 -15.50 -16.06
CA ASP A 76 13.88 -16.84 -15.64
C ASP A 76 15.29 -17.19 -16.15
N ALA A 77 15.77 -16.57 -17.25
CA ALA A 77 17.12 -16.76 -17.77
C ALA A 77 18.18 -15.85 -17.14
N LYS A 78 17.80 -14.66 -16.65
CA LYS A 78 18.75 -13.60 -16.25
C LYS A 78 18.70 -13.22 -14.76
N GLY A 79 17.84 -13.88 -13.99
CA GLY A 79 17.59 -13.58 -12.58
C GLY A 79 16.93 -12.22 -12.36
N ALA A 80 16.80 -11.84 -11.10
CA ALA A 80 16.32 -10.52 -10.69
C ALA A 80 17.42 -9.46 -10.79
N PHE A 81 17.06 -8.30 -11.32
CA PHE A 81 17.91 -7.12 -11.41
C PHE A 81 17.07 -5.86 -11.29
N TYR A 82 17.71 -4.73 -11.00
CA TYR A 82 17.03 -3.45 -10.94
C TYR A 82 17.26 -2.66 -12.24
N LYS A 83 16.27 -1.94 -12.73
CA LYS A 83 16.37 -1.08 -13.91
C LYS A 83 16.38 0.37 -13.47
N CYS A 84 17.39 1.15 -13.86
CA CYS A 84 17.45 2.58 -13.51
C CYS A 84 16.25 3.36 -14.06
N ILE A 85 15.68 4.29 -13.28
CA ILE A 85 14.55 5.13 -13.69
C ILE A 85 14.91 6.13 -14.80
N SER A 86 16.17 6.54 -14.89
CA SER A 86 16.64 7.56 -15.85
C SER A 86 17.26 6.90 -17.08
N CYS A 87 18.38 6.19 -16.93
CA CYS A 87 19.08 5.61 -18.08
C CYS A 87 18.57 4.24 -18.53
N SER A 88 17.60 3.64 -17.83
CA SER A 88 17.05 2.31 -18.13
C SER A 88 18.05 1.14 -18.15
N GLN A 89 19.30 1.36 -17.73
CA GLN A 89 20.31 0.30 -17.69
C GLN A 89 20.06 -0.67 -16.53
N ARG A 90 20.49 -1.91 -16.74
CA ARG A 90 20.47 -2.99 -15.74
C ARG A 90 21.48 -2.70 -14.64
N ILE A 91 21.02 -2.80 -13.41
CA ILE A 91 21.78 -2.72 -12.18
C ILE A 91 21.69 -4.09 -11.52
N ASP A 92 22.82 -4.77 -11.40
CA ASP A 92 22.91 -6.05 -10.72
C ASP A 92 23.00 -5.86 -9.20
N GLU A 93 22.59 -6.90 -8.47
CA GLU A 93 22.54 -6.93 -7.00
C GLU A 93 23.85 -6.47 -6.33
N PHE A 94 25.01 -6.87 -6.88
CA PHE A 94 26.32 -6.53 -6.31
C PHE A 94 26.61 -5.03 -6.30
N ALA A 95 25.97 -4.25 -7.18
CA ALA A 95 26.13 -2.79 -7.22
C ALA A 95 25.52 -2.13 -5.97
N LYS A 96 24.60 -2.80 -5.24
CA LYS A 96 23.98 -2.26 -4.04
C LYS A 96 25.01 -1.81 -3.00
N THR A 97 26.14 -2.49 -2.85
CA THR A 97 27.17 -2.10 -1.87
C THR A 97 27.62 -0.66 -2.07
N GLU A 98 27.94 -0.27 -3.31
CA GLU A 98 28.40 1.08 -3.61
C GLU A 98 27.23 2.08 -3.66
N MET A 99 26.08 1.65 -4.19
CA MET A 99 24.86 2.45 -4.21
C MET A 99 24.40 2.87 -2.81
N LEU A 100 24.38 1.94 -1.85
CA LEU A 100 23.96 2.21 -0.47
C LEU A 100 24.96 3.10 0.26
N LYS A 101 26.26 2.89 0.03
CA LYS A 101 27.33 3.70 0.62
C LYS A 101 27.24 5.17 0.18
N ASN A 102 26.89 5.41 -1.08
CA ASN A 102 26.75 6.75 -1.65
C ASN A 102 25.31 7.28 -1.63
N GLY A 103 24.41 6.60 -0.92
CA GLY A 103 23.02 7.03 -0.79
C GLY A 103 22.84 8.17 0.21
N THR A 104 21.75 8.91 0.07
CA THR A 104 21.41 10.03 0.95
C THR A 104 19.91 10.09 1.26
N TRP A 105 19.57 10.54 2.47
CA TRP A 105 18.18 10.77 2.85
C TRP A 105 17.73 12.14 2.34
N ILE A 106 16.66 12.16 1.55
CA ILE A 106 16.06 13.40 1.02
C ILE A 106 14.65 13.53 1.59
N ALA A 107 14.38 14.65 2.25
CA ALA A 107 13.06 14.99 2.77
C ALA A 107 12.16 15.52 1.64
N LYS A 108 10.93 15.01 1.55
CA LYS A 108 9.93 15.51 0.60
C LYS A 108 9.26 16.80 1.11
N HIS A 109 9.11 16.94 2.42
CA HIS A 109 8.47 18.10 3.07
C HIS A 109 9.41 18.71 4.12
N SER A 110 10.45 19.42 3.67
CA SER A 110 11.50 19.98 4.53
C SER A 110 11.02 21.07 5.50
N ASP A 111 9.78 21.55 5.34
CA ASP A 111 9.11 22.51 6.20
C ASP A 111 8.57 21.89 7.50
N ARG A 112 8.46 20.56 7.57
CA ARG A 112 7.89 19.85 8.72
C ARG A 112 8.96 19.57 9.78
N SER A 113 8.57 19.71 11.04
CA SER A 113 9.48 19.58 12.19
C SER A 113 9.74 18.14 12.63
N VAL A 114 8.85 17.21 12.26
CA VAL A 114 8.98 15.78 12.58
C VAL A 114 9.71 15.08 11.46
N ALA A 115 10.86 14.49 11.78
CA ALA A 115 11.59 13.65 10.83
C ALA A 115 10.92 12.27 10.70
N GLY A 116 10.51 11.89 9.50
CA GLY A 116 9.97 10.57 9.21
C GLY A 116 10.74 9.89 8.09
N PHE A 117 10.84 8.57 8.16
CA PHE A 117 11.70 7.78 7.30
C PHE A 117 10.94 6.57 6.77
N HIS A 118 11.06 6.33 5.46
CA HIS A 118 10.56 5.12 4.81
C HIS A 118 11.72 4.39 4.15
N LEU A 119 11.78 3.07 4.35
CA LEU A 119 12.78 2.21 3.72
C LEU A 119 12.19 0.83 3.47
N SER A 120 12.24 0.38 2.23
CA SER A 120 11.83 -0.98 1.86
C SER A 120 12.96 -1.99 2.08
N SER A 121 12.62 -3.28 2.13
CA SER A 121 13.61 -4.37 2.08
C SER A 121 14.43 -4.36 0.77
N LEU A 122 14.00 -3.54 -0.21
CA LEU A 122 14.71 -3.02 -1.39
C LEU A 122 16.22 -2.84 -1.20
N TYR A 123 16.52 -2.19 -0.08
CA TYR A 123 17.81 -1.65 0.30
C TYR A 123 18.66 -2.61 1.13
N SER A 124 18.18 -3.84 1.37
CA SER A 124 18.92 -4.82 2.14
C SER A 124 20.32 -5.03 1.54
N PRO A 125 21.40 -4.95 2.35
CA PRO A 125 22.76 -5.15 1.90
C PRO A 125 22.97 -6.49 1.18
N VAL A 126 23.99 -6.53 0.32
CA VAL A 126 24.38 -7.77 -0.37
C VAL A 126 24.70 -8.86 0.65
N GLY A 127 24.15 -10.06 0.43
CA GLY A 127 24.27 -11.20 1.35
C GLY A 127 23.14 -11.31 2.39
N TRP A 128 22.23 -10.34 2.46
CA TRP A 128 21.00 -10.41 3.26
C TRP A 128 19.81 -10.74 2.35
N PHE A 129 18.73 -9.96 2.42
CA PHE A 129 17.55 -10.15 1.59
C PHE A 129 17.79 -9.59 0.17
N SER A 130 17.89 -10.47 -0.83
CA SER A 130 18.21 -10.07 -2.20
C SER A 130 16.98 -9.68 -3.02
N TRP A 131 17.18 -8.97 -4.15
CA TRP A 131 16.09 -8.76 -5.11
C TRP A 131 15.56 -10.09 -5.67
N GLN A 132 16.43 -11.10 -5.81
CA GLN A 132 16.00 -12.45 -6.19
C GLN A 132 15.06 -13.06 -5.14
N GLN A 133 15.37 -12.92 -3.86
CA GLN A 133 14.49 -13.40 -2.79
C GLN A 133 13.16 -12.63 -2.77
N ALA A 134 13.21 -11.31 -2.99
CA ALA A 134 12.00 -10.49 -3.12
C ALA A 134 11.08 -11.00 -4.24
N VAL A 135 11.64 -11.34 -5.40
CA VAL A 135 10.93 -11.93 -6.55
C VAL A 135 10.35 -13.30 -6.24
N VAL A 136 11.11 -14.18 -5.59
CA VAL A 136 10.60 -15.51 -5.19
C VAL A 136 9.42 -15.34 -4.23
N ASN A 137 9.56 -14.51 -3.20
CA ASN A 137 8.50 -14.24 -2.24
C ASN A 137 7.28 -13.61 -2.90
N PHE A 138 7.48 -12.66 -3.82
CA PHE A 138 6.41 -12.06 -4.60
C PHE A 138 5.66 -13.10 -5.45
N LYS A 139 6.37 -13.96 -6.20
CA LYS A 139 5.76 -15.02 -7.03
C LYS A 139 4.94 -16.00 -6.19
N GLN A 140 5.37 -16.29 -4.96
CA GLN A 140 4.60 -17.11 -4.01
C GLN A 140 3.37 -16.38 -3.48
N ALA A 141 3.53 -15.11 -3.12
CA ALA A 141 2.48 -14.28 -2.53
C ALA A 141 1.40 -13.87 -3.53
N GLN A 142 1.74 -13.65 -4.81
CA GLN A 142 0.82 -13.15 -5.83
C GLN A 142 -0.41 -14.06 -6.05
N LYS A 143 -0.34 -15.33 -5.68
CA LYS A 143 -1.44 -16.30 -5.79
C LYS A 143 -2.45 -16.22 -4.63
N ASN A 144 -2.17 -15.44 -3.59
CA ASN A 144 -2.98 -15.33 -2.40
C ASN A 144 -2.95 -13.89 -1.88
N GLU A 145 -4.09 -13.22 -1.91
CA GLU A 145 -4.20 -11.81 -1.55
C GLU A 145 -3.70 -11.51 -0.13
N THR A 146 -4.01 -12.37 0.85
CA THR A 146 -3.51 -12.23 2.22
C THR A 146 -1.99 -12.28 2.27
N LEU A 147 -1.37 -13.19 1.52
CA LEU A 147 0.10 -13.26 1.44
C LEU A 147 0.67 -12.06 0.68
N LEU A 148 0.01 -11.59 -0.36
CA LEU A 148 0.41 -10.41 -1.11
C LEU A 148 0.37 -9.15 -0.25
N LYS A 149 -0.68 -9.00 0.57
CA LYS A 149 -0.80 -7.97 1.60
C LYS A 149 0.34 -8.01 2.60
N VAL A 150 0.66 -9.20 3.13
CA VAL A 150 1.81 -9.36 4.03
C VAL A 150 3.11 -8.96 3.32
N TRP A 151 3.29 -9.39 2.07
CA TRP A 151 4.50 -9.09 1.30
C TRP A 151 4.64 -7.58 1.03
N VAL A 152 3.59 -6.88 0.60
CA VAL A 152 3.61 -5.42 0.40
C VAL A 152 3.97 -4.69 1.70
N ASN A 153 3.27 -5.02 2.79
CA ASN A 153 3.46 -4.35 4.07
C ASN A 153 4.85 -4.56 4.67
N THR A 154 5.40 -5.77 4.54
CA THR A 154 6.66 -6.13 5.22
C THR A 154 7.89 -6.01 4.33
N THR A 155 7.76 -6.32 3.02
CA THR A 155 8.88 -6.27 2.08
C THR A 155 9.01 -4.87 1.50
N LEU A 156 7.92 -4.26 1.04
CA LEU A 156 7.96 -2.91 0.47
C LEU A 156 7.85 -1.82 1.54
N GLY A 157 7.29 -2.16 2.71
CA GLY A 157 7.02 -1.17 3.74
C GLY A 157 5.93 -0.19 3.30
N GLU A 158 5.05 -0.62 2.40
CA GLU A 158 3.99 0.19 1.82
C GLU A 158 2.64 -0.22 2.43
N PRO A 159 1.70 0.71 2.66
CA PRO A 159 0.38 0.38 3.15
C PRO A 159 -0.39 -0.41 2.09
N TRP A 160 -1.07 -1.47 2.50
CA TRP A 160 -1.94 -2.22 1.61
C TRP A 160 -3.22 -1.44 1.34
N VAL A 161 -3.50 -1.23 0.05
CA VAL A 161 -4.77 -0.71 -0.42
C VAL A 161 -5.69 -1.90 -0.62
N ASP A 162 -6.72 -2.04 0.21
CA ASP A 162 -7.78 -3.00 -0.06
C ASP A 162 -8.44 -2.56 -1.37
N ARG A 163 -8.20 -3.34 -2.43
CA ARG A 163 -9.08 -3.30 -3.59
C ARG A 163 -10.37 -3.87 -3.04
N GLY A 164 -11.34 -3.00 -2.74
CA GLY A 164 -12.61 -3.45 -2.18
C GLY A 164 -13.14 -4.64 -2.97
N GLU A 165 -13.90 -5.53 -2.31
CA GLU A 165 -14.64 -6.61 -2.98
C GLU A 165 -15.58 -5.98 -4.03
N SER A 166 -15.04 -5.66 -5.17
CA SER A 166 -15.74 -5.27 -6.37
C SER A 166 -15.33 -6.36 -7.35
N PRO A 167 -16.26 -7.27 -7.70
CA PRO A 167 -16.07 -8.09 -8.90
C PRO A 167 -15.62 -7.17 -10.04
N ASP A 168 -14.80 -7.65 -10.97
CA ASP A 168 -14.45 -6.91 -12.20
C ASP A 168 -15.73 -6.29 -12.77
N TRP A 169 -15.91 -4.99 -12.58
CA TRP A 169 -17.12 -4.29 -13.04
C TRP A 169 -17.27 -4.45 -14.55
N GLU A 170 -16.15 -4.63 -15.26
CA GLU A 170 -16.09 -5.02 -16.67
C GLU A 170 -16.81 -6.35 -16.94
N ARG A 171 -16.61 -7.39 -16.12
CA ARG A 171 -17.29 -8.69 -16.29
C ARG A 171 -18.78 -8.64 -15.95
N LEU A 172 -19.19 -7.80 -15.00
CA LEU A 172 -20.61 -7.61 -14.68
C LEU A 172 -21.30 -6.76 -15.76
N TYR A 173 -20.62 -5.73 -16.27
CA TYR A 173 -21.11 -4.89 -17.35
C TYR A 173 -21.26 -5.67 -18.67
N GLU A 174 -20.31 -6.55 -18.99
CA GLU A 174 -20.40 -7.46 -20.15
C GLU A 174 -21.52 -8.50 -20.02
N ARG A 175 -21.97 -8.80 -18.79
CA ARG A 175 -23.08 -9.71 -18.50
C ARG A 175 -24.40 -8.99 -18.27
N ALA A 176 -24.43 -7.66 -18.36
CA ALA A 176 -25.65 -6.90 -18.20
C ALA A 176 -26.61 -7.20 -19.36
N GLU A 177 -27.78 -7.72 -19.04
CA GLU A 177 -28.85 -7.96 -20.00
C GLU A 177 -29.80 -6.76 -20.05
N GLU A 178 -30.33 -6.45 -21.23
CA GLU A 178 -31.31 -5.39 -21.38
C GLU A 178 -32.70 -5.88 -20.95
N TYR A 179 -33.22 -5.34 -19.84
CA TYR A 179 -34.58 -5.63 -19.38
C TYR A 179 -35.54 -4.47 -19.68
N PRO A 180 -36.78 -4.76 -20.11
CA PRO A 180 -37.81 -3.74 -20.25
C PRO A 180 -38.13 -3.08 -18.91
N ARG A 181 -38.08 -1.74 -18.86
CA ARG A 181 -38.46 -0.98 -17.66
C ARG A 181 -39.91 -1.28 -17.26
N GLY A 182 -40.15 -1.48 -15.97
CA GLY A 182 -41.48 -1.73 -15.42
C GLY A 182 -41.96 -3.18 -15.56
N VAL A 183 -41.11 -4.09 -16.04
CA VAL A 183 -41.38 -5.53 -16.11
C VAL A 183 -40.40 -6.24 -15.17
N VAL A 184 -40.91 -7.12 -14.31
CA VAL A 184 -40.06 -7.99 -13.47
C VAL A 184 -39.63 -9.19 -14.33
N PRO A 185 -38.33 -9.40 -14.57
CA PRO A 185 -37.84 -10.54 -15.36
C PRO A 185 -38.14 -11.89 -14.71
N ASP A 186 -38.15 -12.95 -15.51
CA ASP A 186 -38.29 -14.31 -15.01
C ASP A 186 -37.11 -14.66 -14.09
N GLY A 187 -37.40 -15.09 -12.86
CA GLY A 187 -36.40 -15.29 -11.80
C GLY A 187 -36.30 -14.16 -10.77
N GLY A 188 -36.95 -13.01 -10.98
CA GLY A 188 -37.09 -11.97 -9.95
C GLY A 188 -38.04 -12.41 -8.82
N LEU A 189 -37.52 -12.56 -7.60
CA LEU A 189 -38.25 -13.09 -6.44
C LEU A 189 -38.66 -12.00 -5.44
N ILE A 190 -37.84 -10.97 -5.29
CA ILE A 190 -38.05 -9.90 -4.29
C ILE A 190 -37.90 -8.55 -4.98
N LEU A 191 -38.84 -7.63 -4.72
CA LEU A 191 -38.72 -6.24 -5.13
C LEU A 191 -38.30 -5.38 -3.92
N THR A 192 -37.30 -4.53 -4.12
CA THR A 192 -36.95 -3.49 -3.17
C THR A 192 -37.07 -2.13 -3.83
N ALA A 193 -37.61 -1.15 -3.10
CA ALA A 193 -37.60 0.25 -3.52
C ALA A 193 -36.66 1.04 -2.61
N GLY A 194 -35.59 1.59 -3.19
CA GLY A 194 -34.76 2.60 -2.56
C GLY A 194 -35.35 3.97 -2.83
N VAL A 195 -35.69 4.71 -1.77
CA VAL A 195 -36.25 6.05 -1.90
C VAL A 195 -35.29 7.04 -1.24
N ASP A 196 -34.78 7.98 -2.02
CA ASP A 196 -33.91 9.05 -1.57
C ASP A 196 -34.61 10.40 -1.71
N VAL A 197 -34.70 11.13 -0.59
CA VAL A 197 -35.39 12.42 -0.54
C VAL A 197 -34.37 13.53 -0.66
N GLN A 198 -34.34 14.16 -1.83
CA GLN A 198 -33.51 15.31 -2.13
C GLN A 198 -34.28 16.61 -1.89
N LYS A 199 -33.58 17.75 -1.88
CA LYS A 199 -34.17 19.06 -1.54
C LYS A 199 -35.33 19.48 -2.47
N ASP A 200 -35.36 19.00 -3.71
CA ASP A 200 -36.31 19.38 -4.75
C ASP A 200 -37.09 18.21 -5.36
N ARG A 201 -36.77 16.95 -4.99
CA ARG A 201 -37.39 15.75 -5.56
C ARG A 201 -37.24 14.54 -4.66
N VAL A 202 -38.02 13.51 -4.96
CA VAL A 202 -37.84 12.17 -4.40
C VAL A 202 -37.38 11.27 -5.54
N GLU A 203 -36.19 10.72 -5.42
CA GLU A 203 -35.66 9.73 -6.35
C GLU A 203 -36.05 8.35 -5.84
N CYS A 204 -36.63 7.53 -6.72
CA CYS A 204 -37.06 6.18 -6.39
C CYS A 204 -36.41 5.23 -7.40
N GLU A 205 -35.67 4.25 -6.87
CA GLU A 205 -35.12 3.15 -7.62
C GLU A 205 -35.84 1.86 -7.20
N ILE A 206 -36.33 1.10 -8.17
CA ILE A 206 -36.96 -0.19 -7.93
C ILE A 206 -36.04 -1.26 -8.51
N VAL A 207 -35.61 -2.18 -7.66
CA VAL A 207 -34.71 -3.29 -8.02
C VAL A 207 -35.41 -4.61 -7.77
N ALA A 208 -35.32 -5.52 -8.74
CA ALA A 208 -35.76 -6.90 -8.61
C ALA A 208 -34.58 -7.81 -8.30
N TRP A 209 -34.73 -8.71 -7.33
CA TRP A 209 -33.68 -9.62 -6.87
C TRP A 209 -34.04 -11.07 -7.16
N GLY A 210 -33.15 -11.76 -7.87
CA GLY A 210 -33.17 -13.19 -8.11
C GLY A 210 -32.36 -14.00 -7.09
N VAL A 211 -32.28 -15.31 -7.32
CA VAL A 211 -31.50 -16.24 -6.48
C VAL A 211 -30.03 -15.81 -6.48
N GLY A 212 -29.39 -15.78 -5.31
CA GLY A 212 -27.98 -15.38 -5.21
C GLY A 212 -27.70 -13.88 -5.24
N LYS A 213 -28.73 -13.02 -5.10
CA LYS A 213 -28.64 -11.55 -5.18
C LYS A 213 -28.34 -11.02 -6.60
N GLU A 214 -28.78 -11.73 -7.63
CA GLU A 214 -28.78 -11.22 -9.00
C GLU A 214 -29.83 -10.11 -9.14
N SER A 215 -29.51 -9.01 -9.82
CA SER A 215 -30.37 -7.83 -9.99
C SER A 215 -30.05 -7.05 -11.25
#